data_AF-A0A264W4G0-F1
#
_entry.id   AF-A0A264W4G0-F1
#
_cell.length_a   1.000
_cell.length_b   1.000
_cell.length_c   1.000
_cell.angle_alpha   90.00
_cell.angle_beta   90.00
_cell.angle_gamma   90.00
#
_symmetry.space_group_name_H-M   'P 1'
#
loop_
_entity.id
_entity.type
_entity.pdbx_description
1 polymer ?
#
loop_
_entity_poly.entity_id
_entity_poly.type
_entity_poly.pdbx_seq_one_letter_code
_entity_poly.pdbx_strand_id
1 'polypeptide(L)'
;MPPSSTLIPLAIILLLFGLVISIRRKKIGPLIEMGIYAIATLFFDLLKYIFSQYYTHWSMTLLLPFLIGIGFLYGAHRIVKKLDFKY
;
A
#
# COMPACT_ATOMS: atom_id res chain seq x y z
N MET A 1 -13.28 -17.85 10.08
CA MET A 1 -13.68 -17.06 8.89
C MET A 1 -12.43 -16.80 8.07
N PRO A 2 -12.41 -17.05 6.73
CA PRO A 2 -11.27 -16.63 5.93
C PRO A 2 -11.12 -15.10 6.09
N PRO A 3 -9.90 -14.58 6.30
CA PRO A 3 -9.71 -13.14 6.38
C PRO A 3 -10.13 -12.56 5.02
N SER A 4 -11.28 -11.89 4.98
CA SER A 4 -11.69 -11.14 3.79
C SER A 4 -10.67 -10.03 3.60
N SER A 5 -9.88 -10.16 2.54
CA SER A 5 -8.85 -9.20 2.14
C SER A 5 -9.53 -7.94 1.62
N THR A 6 -10.00 -7.09 2.53
CA THR A 6 -10.71 -5.86 2.22
C THR A 6 -9.83 -4.83 1.51
N LEU A 7 -8.50 -4.99 1.51
CA LEU A 7 -7.57 -4.03 0.94
C LEU A 7 -7.03 -4.43 -0.45
N ILE A 8 -7.26 -5.66 -0.92
CA ILE A 8 -7.03 -6.04 -2.34
C ILE A 8 -7.86 -5.19 -3.30
N PRO A 9 -9.19 -5.04 -3.14
CA PRO A 9 -9.97 -4.17 -4.03
C PRO A 9 -9.50 -2.72 -3.92
N LEU A 10 -9.03 -2.27 -2.75
CA LEU A 10 -8.46 -0.94 -2.57
C LEU A 10 -7.16 -0.75 -3.37
N ALA A 11 -6.25 -1.72 -3.36
CA ALA A 11 -5.02 -1.67 -4.17
C ALA A 11 -5.32 -1.60 -5.67
N ILE A 12 -6.32 -2.34 -6.15
CA ILE A 12 -6.77 -2.28 -7.55
C ILE A 12 -7.34 -0.90 -7.89
N ILE A 13 -8.18 -0.33 -7.02
CA ILE A 13 -8.74 1.01 -7.20
C ILE A 13 -7.62 2.07 -7.26
N LEU A 14 -6.62 1.98 -6.37
CA LEU A 14 -5.47 2.89 -6.36
C LEU A 14 -4.70 2.85 -7.69
N LEU A 15 -4.44 1.65 -8.23
CA LEU A 15 -3.77 1.50 -9.52
C LEU A 15 -4.59 2.09 -10.68
N LEU A 16 -5.90 1.85 -10.71
CA LEU A 16 -6.78 2.44 -11.71
C LEU A 16 -6.82 3.97 -11.62
N PHE A 17 -6.85 4.52 -10.40
CA PHE A 17 -6.83 5.96 -10.19
C PHE A 17 -5.50 6.58 -10.62
N GLY A 18 -4.38 5.92 -10.29
CA GLY A 18 -3.05 6.30 -10.77
C GLY A 18 -2.94 6.29 -12.28
N LEU A 19 -3.54 5.30 -12.93
CA LEU A 19 -3.59 5.19 -14.39
C LEU A 19 -4.37 6.35 -15.00
N VAL A 20 -5.57 6.64 -14.49
CA VAL A 20 -6.41 7.75 -14.97
C VAL A 20 -5.70 9.09 -14.83
N ILE A 21 -5.07 9.34 -13.67
CA ILE A 21 -4.32 10.59 -13.42
C ILE A 21 -3.09 10.67 -14.33
N SER A 22 -2.39 9.55 -14.53
CA SER A 22 -1.21 9.48 -15.39
C SER A 22 -1.54 9.79 -16.85
N ILE A 23 -2.66 9.24 -17.36
CA ILE A 23 -3.19 9.54 -18.70
C ILE A 23 -3.57 11.02 -18.81
N ARG A 24 -4.31 11.57 -17.83
CA ARG A 24 -4.75 12.97 -17.83
C ARG A 24 -3.59 13.96 -17.80
N ARG A 25 -2.54 13.66 -17.03
CA ARG A 25 -1.38 14.56 -16.86
C ARG A 25 -0.26 14.30 -17.86
N LYS A 26 -0.36 13.26 -18.72
CA LYS A 26 0.71 12.76 -19.60
C LYS A 26 2.06 12.57 -18.86
N LYS A 27 1.99 12.22 -17.57
CA LYS A 27 3.16 12.02 -16.71
C LYS A 27 3.08 10.66 -16.06
N ILE A 28 4.20 9.96 -15.98
CA ILE A 28 4.27 8.62 -15.38
C ILE A 28 4.35 8.70 -13.85
N GLY A 29 4.76 9.84 -13.29
CA GLY A 29 4.90 10.05 -11.84
C GLY A 29 3.68 9.62 -11.01
N PRO A 30 2.46 10.08 -11.33
CA PRO A 30 1.25 9.67 -10.60
C PRO A 30 0.97 8.16 -10.65
N LEU A 31 1.35 7.47 -11.73
CA LEU A 31 1.21 6.02 -11.85
C LEU A 31 2.18 5.32 -10.88
N ILE A 32 3.44 5.77 -10.84
CA ILE A 32 4.47 5.20 -9.97
C ILE A 32 4.12 5.46 -8.49
N GLU A 33 3.69 6.67 -8.16
CA GLU A 33 3.27 7.03 -6.80
C GLU A 33 2.11 6.14 -6.32
N MET A 34 1.05 6.01 -7.13
CA MET A 34 -0.08 5.14 -6.80
C MET A 34 0.29 3.66 -6.82
N GLY A 35 1.24 3.24 -7.67
CA GLY A 35 1.80 1.89 -7.68
C GLY A 35 2.53 1.55 -6.39
N ILE A 36 3.35 2.48 -5.87
CA ILE A 36 4.04 2.33 -4.59
C ILE A 36 3.02 2.23 -3.44
N TYR A 37 1.96 3.05 -3.44
CA TYR A 37 0.91 2.95 -2.43
C TYR A 37 0.11 1.64 -2.54
N ALA A 38 -0.16 1.14 -3.74
CA ALA A 38 -0.82 -0.15 -3.95
C ALA A 38 0.04 -1.32 -3.42
N ILE A 39 1.35 -1.31 -3.68
CA ILE A 39 2.30 -2.29 -3.13
C ILE A 39 2.33 -2.23 -1.60
N ALA A 40 2.36 -1.03 -1.01
CA ALA A 40 2.30 -0.86 0.43
C ALA A 40 1.02 -1.45 1.05
N THR A 41 -0.10 -1.29 0.35
CA THR A 41 -1.41 -1.79 0.77
C THR A 41 -1.46 -3.32 0.74
N LEU A 42 -0.94 -3.95 -0.34
CA LEU A 42 -0.84 -5.40 -0.45
C LEU A 42 0.14 -5.99 0.58
N PHE A 43 1.25 -5.31 0.83
CA PHE A 43 2.22 -5.72 1.84
C PHE A 43 1.61 -5.70 3.25
N PHE A 44 0.81 -4.68 3.55
CA PHE A 44 0.07 -4.59 4.81
C PHE A 44 -0.95 -5.74 4.96
N ASP A 45 -1.69 -6.07 3.91
CA ASP A 45 -2.63 -7.21 3.91
C ASP A 45 -1.91 -8.54 4.12
N LEU A 46 -0.73 -8.72 3.49
CA LEU A 46 0.10 -9.91 3.69
C LEU A 46 0.59 -10.02 5.13
N LEU A 47 1.06 -8.91 5.72
CA LEU A 47 1.46 -8.89 7.13
C LEU A 47 0.28 -9.20 8.04
N LYS A 48 -0.88 -8.57 7.83
CA LYS A 48 -2.09 -8.86 8.61
C LYS A 48 -2.47 -10.35 8.51
N TYR A 49 -2.37 -10.94 7.33
CA TYR A 49 -2.61 -12.37 7.13
C TYR A 49 -1.63 -13.23 7.93
N ILE A 50 -0.32 -12.97 7.81
CA ILE A 50 0.72 -13.71 8.53
C ILE A 50 0.50 -13.58 10.04
N PHE A 51 0.39 -12.35 10.56
CA PHE A 51 0.20 -12.12 11.99
C PHE A 51 -1.09 -12.75 12.50
N SER A 52 -2.15 -12.83 11.68
CA SER A 52 -3.42 -13.50 12.04
C SER A 52 -3.31 -15.01 12.20
N GLN A 53 -2.28 -15.63 11.63
CA GLN A 53 -2.00 -17.05 11.84
C GLN A 53 -1.17 -17.29 13.11
N TYR A 54 -0.27 -16.36 13.46
CA TYR A 54 0.67 -16.54 14.58
C TYR A 54 0.20 -15.96 15.92
N TYR A 55 -0.67 -14.97 15.92
CA TYR A 55 -1.11 -14.28 17.14
C TYR A 55 -2.63 -14.39 17.34
N THR A 56 -3.03 -14.90 18.49
CA THR A 56 -4.43 -15.01 18.92
C THR A 56 -5.02 -13.71 19.45
N HIS A 57 -4.19 -12.77 19.91
CA HIS A 57 -4.65 -11.46 20.39
C HIS A 57 -4.93 -10.51 19.22
N TRP A 58 -6.17 -10.02 19.16
CA TRP A 58 -6.65 -9.12 18.09
C TRP A 58 -5.87 -7.80 18.00
N SER A 59 -5.35 -7.32 19.14
CA SER A 59 -4.52 -6.13 19.21
C SER A 59 -3.16 -6.33 18.54
N MET A 60 -2.48 -7.46 18.79
CA MET A 60 -1.18 -7.75 18.18
C MET A 60 -1.28 -8.01 16.67
N THR A 61 -2.41 -8.54 16.22
CA THR A 61 -2.71 -8.80 14.80
C THR A 61 -3.02 -7.54 13.98
N LEU A 62 -3.35 -6.43 14.64
CA LEU A 62 -3.63 -5.16 13.98
C LEU A 62 -2.51 -4.15 14.21
N LEU A 63 -2.03 -4.03 15.45
CA LEU A 63 -1.11 -2.96 15.86
C LEU A 63 0.31 -3.16 15.30
N LEU A 64 0.84 -4.38 15.32
CA LEU A 64 2.16 -4.70 14.75
C LEU A 64 2.21 -4.46 13.23
N PRO A 65 1.29 -5.02 12.42
CA PRO A 65 1.25 -4.71 11.00
C PRO A 65 1.01 -3.22 10.74
N PHE A 66 0.28 -2.50 11.63
CA PHE A 66 0.07 -1.05 11.50
C PHE A 66 1.35 -0.24 11.73
N LEU A 67 2.13 -0.56 12.76
CA LEU A 67 3.42 0.07 13.01
C LEU A 67 4.41 -0.19 11.85
N ILE A 68 4.47 -1.43 11.36
CA ILE A 68 5.29 -1.80 10.20
C ILE A 68 4.79 -1.09 8.94
N GLY A 69 3.46 -1.02 8.77
CA GLY A 69 2.79 -0.34 7.66
C GLY A 69 3.10 1.15 7.61
N ILE A 70 3.09 1.86 8.74
CA ILE A 70 3.50 3.26 8.82
C ILE A 70 4.97 3.43 8.40
N GLY A 71 5.86 2.55 8.89
CA GLY A 71 7.28 2.58 8.51
C GLY A 71 7.47 2.37 7.00
N PHE A 72 6.73 1.43 6.42
CA PHE A 72 6.76 1.17 4.98
C PHE A 72 6.18 2.34 4.18
N LEU A 73 5.05 2.91 4.59
CA LEU A 73 4.45 4.11 3.98
C LEU A 73 5.38 5.33 4.06
N TYR A 74 6.08 5.49 5.18
CA TYR A 74 7.09 6.53 5.33
C TYR A 74 8.27 6.31 4.37
N GLY A 75 8.76 5.07 4.25
CA GLY A 75 9.79 4.69 3.30
C GLY A 75 9.37 4.93 1.85
N ALA A 76 8.16 4.48 1.50
CA ALA A 76 7.50 4.71 0.22
C ALA A 76 7.38 6.21 -0.10
N HIS A 77 6.89 7.01 0.84
CA HIS A 77 6.79 8.46 0.69
C HIS A 77 8.16 9.11 0.48
N ARG A 78 9.19 8.63 1.18
CA ARG A 78 10.57 9.11 1.02
C ARG A 78 11.15 8.74 -0.35
N ILE A 79 10.83 7.54 -0.86
CA ILE A 79 11.18 7.10 -2.22
C ILE A 79 10.47 7.95 -3.26
N VAL A 80 9.17 8.19 -3.10
CA VAL A 80 8.37 9.08 -3.98
C VAL A 80 8.93 10.51 -3.98
N LYS A 81 9.31 11.05 -2.82
CA LYS A 81 9.95 12.38 -2.74
C LYS A 81 11.35 12.44 -3.35
N LYS A 82 12.12 11.35 -3.30
CA LYS A 82 13.46 11.25 -3.91
C LYS A 82 13.41 10.95 -5.41
N LEU A 83 12.35 10.31 -5.88
CA LEU A 83 11.96 10.29 -7.27
C LEU A 83 11.54 11.72 -7.62
N ASP A 84 12.52 12.58 -7.89
CA ASP A 84 12.32 13.86 -8.53
C ASP A 84 11.70 13.55 -9.89
N PHE A 85 10.36 13.49 -9.94
CA PHE A 85 9.58 13.32 -11.16
C PHE A 85 9.68 14.60 -11.98
N LYS A 86 10.91 14.91 -12.39
CA LYS A 86 11.29 15.97 -13.31
C LYS A 86 10.99 15.52 -14.73
N TYR A 87 9.79 14.97 -14.95
CA TYR A 87 9.18 14.65 -16.25
C TYR A 87 7.67 14.84 -16.14
#